data_AF-Q4D8X4-F1
#
_entry.id   AF-Q4D8X4-F1
#
_cell.length_a   1.000
_cell.length_b   1.000
_cell.length_c   1.000
_cell.angle_alpha   90.00
_cell.angle_beta   90.00
_cell.angle_gamma   90.00
#
_symmetry.space_group_name_H-M   'P 1'
#
loop_
_entity.id
_entity.type
_entity.pdbx_description
1 polymer ?
#
loop_
_entity_poly.entity_id
_entity_poly.type
_entity_poly.pdbx_seq_one_letter_code
_entity_poly.pdbx_strand_id
1 'polypeptide(L)'
;MDDISQVVQKYYEVIDQKDEDIFELYRDNKRLKKQLDEVLAGENDRETDRRTLKLLVTTLQTELREKQMLIEAQQEEGSAIRHAVWRAREVLNMSSELDYPIESVIGACINLHAECCELQARQEYLVGVNLRTRSLACNNLFEAERYARSAIADACSGAYATLSLFLRCAKQAVAEKQQLCEAHRAAESAHNQRVELLEKRAQLECSQHERIVEEWKEQVTCVNGRLLLLQRQMRYERAEKELLMGAVCSRLDLMMEQGADLERLLALAFRAFIRHDKQLQEVRQESLSLRGKLQKLHADLSRARALLRRRKESQQQQSLTLDTSGRVSVRTENGEEKNCSVYDALRTVQVEHEVLKVEWRQCVERERAVRQQAATTISKLKAERSACEATVEACQERCARLEKALQRTRQEAKRHSKEVNRMKELHGTLCDEAKVHVERIKKLEEVNRVLSEENMTLTSRMEVLQERAQEKEVAWSSAERAARDRIAVLEERMKSEKEGFLGELKEWTLVLEEARKKLAVAESERDRERMLRGILVEQHRDEERMLKKMMAEEHQSAVMVLQGKIDILERACGRSATVIAELREALHRAKTENSTA
;
A
#
# COMPACT_ATOMS: atom_id res chain seq x y z
N MET A 1 102.49 98.72 -146.53
CA MET A 1 101.10 98.73 -146.02
C MET A 1 100.46 97.35 -146.17
N ASP A 2 100.68 96.63 -147.28
CA ASP A 2 100.06 95.31 -147.52
C ASP A 2 100.48 94.20 -146.53
N ASP A 3 101.71 94.21 -146.02
CA ASP A 3 102.19 93.17 -145.09
C ASP A 3 101.52 93.21 -143.70
N ILE A 4 101.02 94.37 -143.26
CA ILE A 4 100.35 94.49 -141.95
C ILE A 4 98.95 93.86 -142.01
N SER A 5 98.27 93.96 -143.16
CA SER A 5 96.93 93.42 -143.36
C SER A 5 96.88 91.89 -143.23
N GLN A 6 97.90 91.17 -143.72
CA GLN A 6 97.93 89.69 -143.63
C GLN A 6 98.14 89.16 -142.20
N VAL A 7 98.94 89.83 -141.38
CA VAL A 7 99.19 89.41 -139.99
C VAL A 7 97.93 89.58 -139.14
N VAL A 8 97.21 90.68 -139.34
CA VAL A 8 95.94 90.94 -138.64
C VAL A 8 94.90 89.87 -138.99
N GLN A 9 94.82 89.45 -140.25
CA GLN A 9 93.88 88.42 -140.69
C GLN A 9 94.15 87.06 -140.03
N LYS A 10 95.40 86.62 -139.95
CA LYS A 10 95.78 85.40 -139.23
C LYS A 10 95.49 85.48 -137.73
N TYR A 11 95.63 86.66 -137.12
CA TYR A 11 95.31 86.84 -135.70
C TYR A 11 93.81 86.63 -135.42
N TYR A 12 92.94 87.11 -136.31
CA TYR A 12 91.49 86.89 -136.19
C TYR A 12 91.12 85.42 -136.38
N GLU A 13 91.71 84.69 -137.34
CA GLU A 13 91.46 83.25 -137.52
C GLU A 13 91.81 82.42 -136.26
N VAL A 14 92.90 82.75 -135.58
CA VAL A 14 93.30 82.06 -134.34
C VAL A 14 92.36 82.41 -133.18
N ILE A 15 91.83 83.64 -133.14
CA ILE A 15 90.84 84.04 -132.13
C ILE A 15 89.54 83.28 -132.37
N ASP A 16 89.06 83.19 -133.61
CA ASP A 16 87.83 82.48 -133.95
C ASP A 16 87.92 80.98 -133.58
N GLN A 17 89.05 80.32 -133.83
CA GLN A 17 89.28 78.93 -133.39
C GLN A 17 89.25 78.77 -131.87
N LYS A 18 89.86 79.71 -131.13
CA LYS A 18 89.83 79.65 -129.66
C LYS A 18 88.44 79.90 -129.10
N ASP A 19 87.66 80.78 -129.72
CA ASP A 19 86.28 81.02 -129.31
C ASP A 19 85.41 79.78 -129.58
N GLU A 20 85.60 79.08 -130.70
CA GLU A 20 84.95 77.79 -130.97
C GLU A 20 85.30 76.73 -129.90
N ASP A 21 86.57 76.57 -129.54
CA ASP A 21 87.00 75.65 -128.47
C ASP A 21 86.35 75.99 -127.12
N ILE A 22 86.23 77.28 -126.78
CA ILE A 22 85.58 77.74 -125.54
C ILE A 22 84.08 77.39 -125.55
N PHE A 23 83.39 77.52 -126.68
CA PHE A 23 81.98 77.16 -126.80
C PHE A 23 81.74 75.65 -126.71
N GLU A 24 82.64 74.82 -127.27
CA GLU A 24 82.57 73.36 -127.11
C GLU A 24 82.75 72.95 -125.65
N LEU A 25 83.75 73.50 -124.96
CA LEU A 25 83.97 73.27 -123.54
C LEU A 25 82.75 73.67 -122.68
N TYR A 26 82.07 74.78 -123.00
CA TYR A 26 80.86 75.20 -122.29
C TYR A 26 79.68 74.23 -122.52
N ARG A 27 79.51 73.72 -123.75
CA ARG A 27 78.49 72.72 -124.07
C ARG A 27 78.74 71.41 -123.34
N ASP A 28 79.98 70.97 -123.27
CA ASP A 28 80.35 69.75 -122.56
C ASP A 28 80.20 69.89 -121.05
N ASN A 29 80.57 71.03 -120.47
CA ASN A 29 80.31 71.31 -119.05
C ASN A 29 78.81 71.27 -118.73
N LYS A 30 77.96 71.82 -119.61
CA LYS A 30 76.50 71.78 -119.46
C LYS A 30 75.93 70.36 -119.60
N ARG A 31 76.50 69.52 -120.48
CA ARG A 31 76.13 68.09 -120.62
C ARG A 31 76.53 67.30 -119.38
N LEU A 32 77.76 67.46 -118.89
CA LEU A 32 78.25 66.80 -117.68
C LEU A 32 77.42 67.19 -116.45
N LYS A 33 77.04 68.47 -116.32
CA LYS A 33 76.18 68.92 -115.23
C LYS A 33 74.80 68.26 -115.24
N LYS A 34 74.16 68.12 -116.42
CA LYS A 34 72.91 67.36 -116.56
C LYS A 34 73.04 65.89 -116.17
N GLN A 35 74.11 65.22 -116.63
CA GLN A 35 74.37 63.83 -116.27
C GLN A 35 74.57 63.67 -114.75
N LEU A 36 75.24 64.64 -114.11
CA LEU A 36 75.43 64.64 -112.67
C LEU A 36 74.10 64.79 -111.92
N ASP A 37 73.23 65.71 -112.36
CA ASP A 37 71.91 65.92 -111.76
C ASP A 37 71.00 64.68 -111.93
N GLU A 38 71.05 64.00 -113.09
CA GLU A 38 70.32 62.74 -113.32
C GLU A 38 70.83 61.59 -112.45
N VAL A 39 72.15 61.48 -112.25
CA VAL A 39 72.75 60.49 -111.35
C VAL A 39 72.33 60.74 -109.90
N LEU A 40 72.37 62.00 -109.44
CA LEU A 40 71.95 62.38 -108.08
C LEU A 40 70.46 62.14 -107.83
N ALA A 41 69.59 62.42 -108.82
CA ALA A 41 68.18 62.09 -108.72
C ALA A 41 67.96 60.56 -108.61
N GLY A 42 68.66 59.79 -109.45
CA GLY A 42 68.62 58.32 -109.40
C GLY A 42 69.22 57.73 -108.11
N GLU A 43 70.14 58.43 -107.44
CA GLU A 43 70.63 58.04 -106.11
C GLU A 43 69.59 58.32 -105.01
N ASN A 44 68.93 59.48 -105.05
CA ASN A 44 67.87 59.83 -104.10
C ASN A 44 66.68 58.86 -104.19
N ASP A 45 66.24 58.49 -105.40
CA ASP A 45 65.14 57.53 -105.60
C ASP A 45 65.52 56.13 -105.09
N ARG A 46 66.75 55.68 -105.33
CA ARG A 46 67.26 54.44 -104.73
C ARG A 46 67.32 54.52 -103.21
N GLU A 47 67.59 55.69 -102.64
CA GLU A 47 67.63 55.88 -101.20
C GLU A 47 66.23 55.90 -100.58
N THR A 48 65.23 56.50 -101.24
CA THR A 48 63.83 56.45 -100.78
C THR A 48 63.27 55.03 -100.86
N ASP A 49 63.52 54.30 -101.96
CA ASP A 49 63.18 52.87 -102.08
C ASP A 49 63.86 52.03 -101.00
N ARG A 50 65.13 52.31 -100.69
CA ARG A 50 65.83 51.65 -99.59
C ARG A 50 65.19 51.96 -98.24
N ARG A 51 64.67 53.17 -98.01
CA ARG A 51 63.97 53.54 -96.76
C ARG A 51 62.60 52.87 -96.65
N THR A 52 61.82 52.80 -97.73
CA THR A 52 60.52 52.11 -97.75
C THR A 52 60.68 50.61 -97.57
N LEU A 53 61.67 49.99 -98.23
CA LEU A 53 62.00 48.57 -98.01
C LEU A 53 62.41 48.29 -96.57
N LYS A 54 63.21 49.17 -95.95
CA LYS A 54 63.54 49.03 -94.51
C LYS A 54 62.29 49.08 -93.63
N LEU A 55 61.38 50.02 -93.89
CA LEU A 55 60.11 50.13 -93.16
C LEU A 55 59.26 48.86 -93.33
N LEU A 56 59.10 48.36 -94.56
CA LEU A 56 58.37 47.13 -94.84
C LEU A 56 59.00 45.92 -94.14
N VAL A 57 60.33 45.83 -94.11
CA VAL A 57 61.03 44.78 -93.38
C VAL A 57 60.77 44.89 -91.88
N THR A 58 60.80 46.10 -91.31
CA THR A 58 60.51 46.27 -89.87
C THR A 58 59.07 45.94 -89.51
N THR A 59 58.08 46.29 -90.35
CA THR A 59 56.67 45.95 -90.10
C THR A 59 56.41 44.45 -90.25
N LEU A 60 57.02 43.80 -91.24
CA LEU A 60 56.94 42.34 -91.37
C LEU A 60 57.62 41.64 -90.19
N GLN A 61 58.71 42.19 -89.65
CA GLN A 61 59.35 41.67 -88.45
C GLN A 61 58.48 41.84 -87.20
N THR A 62 57.75 42.94 -87.04
CA THR A 62 56.83 43.12 -85.90
C THR A 62 55.63 42.18 -86.00
N GLU A 63 55.00 42.08 -87.17
CA GLU A 63 53.90 41.15 -87.43
C GLU A 63 54.30 39.68 -87.18
N LEU A 64 55.52 39.32 -87.58
CA LEU A 64 56.06 37.98 -87.34
C LEU A 64 56.27 37.71 -85.84
N ARG A 65 56.70 38.71 -85.06
CA ARG A 65 56.80 38.61 -83.59
C ARG A 65 55.43 38.50 -82.92
N GLU A 66 54.45 39.29 -83.32
CA GLU A 66 53.09 39.22 -82.74
C GLU A 66 52.41 37.89 -83.00
N LYS A 67 52.56 37.34 -84.21
CA LYS A 67 52.07 35.98 -84.53
C LYS A 67 52.81 34.91 -83.73
N GLN A 68 54.12 35.07 -83.49
CA GLN A 68 54.87 34.18 -82.60
C GLN A 68 54.31 34.21 -81.17
N MET A 69 54.05 35.39 -80.61
CA MET A 69 53.46 35.54 -79.27
C MET A 69 52.06 34.90 -79.16
N LEU A 70 51.21 35.05 -80.18
CA LEU A 70 49.88 34.41 -80.20
C LEU A 70 49.97 32.89 -80.28
N ILE A 71 50.92 32.37 -81.05
CA ILE A 71 51.18 30.93 -81.13
C ILE A 71 51.66 30.41 -79.77
N GLU A 72 52.55 31.14 -79.09
CA GLU A 72 53.02 30.80 -77.74
C GLU A 72 51.87 30.76 -76.72
N ALA A 73 51.01 31.79 -76.68
CA ALA A 73 49.85 31.82 -75.78
C ALA A 73 48.86 30.67 -76.04
N GLN A 74 48.57 30.35 -77.32
CA GLN A 74 47.75 29.20 -77.67
C GLN A 74 48.41 27.86 -77.28
N GLN A 75 49.74 27.77 -77.35
CA GLN A 75 50.47 26.60 -76.88
C GLN A 75 50.38 26.46 -75.35
N GLU A 76 50.42 27.56 -74.60
CA GLU A 76 50.26 27.58 -73.15
C GLU A 76 48.85 27.14 -72.71
N GLU A 77 47.79 27.74 -73.26
CA GLU A 77 46.40 27.33 -72.98
C GLU A 77 46.16 25.87 -73.39
N GLY A 78 46.64 25.49 -74.58
CA GLY A 78 46.60 24.12 -75.05
C GLY A 78 47.35 23.16 -74.12
N SER A 79 48.46 23.60 -73.51
CA SER A 79 49.21 22.80 -72.53
C SER A 79 48.43 22.59 -71.23
N ALA A 80 47.75 23.62 -70.71
CA ALA A 80 46.92 23.53 -69.51
C ALA A 80 45.72 22.59 -69.72
N ILE A 81 45.05 22.70 -70.88
CA ILE A 81 43.96 21.81 -71.26
C ILE A 81 44.46 20.37 -71.41
N ARG A 82 45.58 20.15 -72.13
CA ARG A 82 46.21 18.82 -72.26
C ARG A 82 46.55 18.23 -70.88
N HIS A 83 47.09 19.03 -69.95
CA HIS A 83 47.38 18.57 -68.60
C HIS A 83 46.11 18.24 -67.79
N ALA A 84 45.04 19.02 -67.91
CA ALA A 84 43.76 18.74 -67.26
C ALA A 84 43.11 17.46 -67.81
N VAL A 85 43.12 17.27 -69.13
CA VAL A 85 42.65 16.04 -69.80
C VAL A 85 43.52 14.85 -69.37
N TRP A 86 44.84 15.01 -69.28
CA TRP A 86 45.73 13.96 -68.82
C TRP A 86 45.43 13.52 -67.37
N ARG A 87 45.24 14.47 -66.44
CA ARG A 87 44.80 14.14 -65.07
C ARG A 87 43.43 13.45 -65.03
N ALA A 88 42.49 13.90 -65.85
CA ALA A 88 41.19 13.24 -65.97
C ALA A 88 41.34 11.80 -66.49
N ARG A 89 42.23 11.56 -67.47
CA ARG A 89 42.55 10.22 -67.98
C ARG A 89 43.15 9.31 -66.92
N GLU A 90 44.08 9.81 -66.09
CA GLU A 90 44.63 9.03 -64.97
C GLU A 90 43.53 8.62 -63.99
N VAL A 91 42.69 9.56 -63.57
CA VAL A 91 41.59 9.28 -62.62
C VAL A 91 40.58 8.30 -63.20
N LEU A 92 40.29 8.41 -64.50
CA LEU A 92 39.35 7.54 -65.23
C LEU A 92 39.96 6.20 -65.67
N ASN A 93 41.26 5.97 -65.49
CA ASN A 93 42.00 4.86 -66.09
C ASN A 93 41.84 4.75 -67.62
N MET A 94 41.68 5.89 -68.32
CA MET A 94 41.53 5.98 -69.78
C MET A 94 42.86 6.43 -70.41
N SER A 95 43.91 5.64 -70.19
CA SER A 95 45.30 6.00 -70.54
C SER A 95 45.58 6.07 -72.05
N SER A 96 44.82 5.32 -72.86
CA SER A 96 44.96 5.32 -74.32
C SER A 96 44.26 6.53 -74.94
N GLU A 97 45.02 7.42 -75.59
CA GLU A 97 44.47 8.54 -76.38
C GLU A 97 43.76 8.08 -77.65
N LEU A 98 44.13 6.90 -78.18
CA LEU A 98 43.57 6.35 -79.42
C LEU A 98 42.21 5.67 -79.19
N ASP A 99 42.09 4.90 -78.11
CA ASP A 99 40.85 4.18 -77.82
C ASP A 99 39.78 5.10 -77.23
N TYR A 100 40.20 6.18 -76.58
CA TYR A 100 39.33 7.11 -75.88
C TYR A 100 39.59 8.55 -76.33
N PRO A 101 38.82 9.10 -77.28
CA PRO A 101 38.96 10.48 -77.72
C PRO A 101 38.60 11.46 -76.60
N ILE A 102 39.00 12.73 -76.70
CA ILE A 102 38.83 13.73 -75.63
C ILE A 102 37.35 13.89 -75.25
N GLU A 103 36.44 13.81 -76.22
CA GLU A 103 34.99 13.87 -76.01
C GLU A 103 34.51 12.73 -75.10
N SER A 104 35.12 11.55 -75.19
CA SER A 104 34.79 10.41 -74.33
C SER A 104 35.26 10.63 -72.89
N VAL A 105 36.43 11.25 -72.69
CA VAL A 105 36.95 11.62 -71.36
C VAL A 105 36.07 12.69 -70.72
N ILE A 106 35.68 13.72 -71.48
CA ILE A 106 34.77 14.78 -71.01
C ILE A 106 33.40 14.18 -70.67
N GLY A 107 32.85 13.33 -71.54
CA GLY A 107 31.59 12.63 -71.28
C GLY A 107 31.64 11.77 -70.02
N ALA A 108 32.73 11.03 -69.81
CA ALA A 108 32.96 10.24 -68.60
C ALA A 108 33.06 11.12 -67.35
N CYS A 109 33.76 12.26 -67.40
CA CYS A 109 33.80 13.22 -66.29
C CYS A 109 32.42 13.79 -65.97
N ILE A 110 31.61 14.15 -66.98
CA ILE A 110 30.24 14.65 -66.79
C ILE A 110 29.37 13.56 -66.16
N ASN A 111 29.46 12.32 -66.64
CA ASN A 111 28.72 11.19 -66.11
C ASN A 111 29.13 10.89 -64.66
N LEU A 112 30.43 10.85 -64.36
CA LEU A 112 30.91 10.69 -62.98
C LEU A 112 30.46 11.84 -62.08
N HIS A 113 30.46 13.07 -62.57
CA HIS A 113 29.97 14.20 -61.80
C HIS A 113 28.46 14.07 -61.52
N ALA A 114 27.66 13.68 -62.52
CA ALA A 114 26.24 13.42 -62.36
C ALA A 114 25.98 12.26 -61.38
N GLU A 115 26.72 11.16 -61.50
CA GLU A 115 26.68 10.03 -60.56
C GLU A 115 27.05 10.45 -59.14
N CYS A 116 28.11 11.23 -58.96
CA CYS A 116 28.49 11.78 -57.66
C CYS A 116 27.39 12.68 -57.06
N CYS A 117 26.78 13.54 -57.87
CA CYS A 117 25.65 14.39 -57.45
C CYS A 117 24.43 13.55 -57.06
N GLU A 118 24.09 12.52 -57.84
CA GLU A 118 23.03 11.57 -57.49
C GLU A 118 23.32 10.80 -56.21
N LEU A 119 24.56 10.32 -56.04
CA LEU A 119 25.00 9.61 -54.83
C LEU A 119 24.95 10.52 -53.62
N GLN A 120 25.36 11.78 -53.74
CA GLN A 120 25.24 12.76 -52.68
C GLN A 120 23.77 13.01 -52.30
N ALA A 121 22.89 13.21 -53.29
CA ALA A 121 21.46 13.37 -53.05
C ALA A 121 20.83 12.13 -52.37
N ARG A 122 21.23 10.92 -52.77
CA ARG A 122 20.80 9.67 -52.13
C ARG A 122 21.35 9.54 -50.70
N GLN A 123 22.60 9.95 -50.46
CA GLN A 123 23.19 9.96 -49.13
C GLN A 123 22.45 10.93 -48.21
N GLU A 124 22.17 12.16 -48.66
CA GLU A 124 21.39 13.15 -47.91
C GLU A 124 19.97 12.63 -47.60
N TYR A 125 19.33 11.97 -48.57
CA TYR A 125 18.03 11.31 -48.35
C TYR A 125 18.11 10.20 -47.30
N LEU A 126 19.09 9.30 -47.40
CA LEU A 126 19.28 8.21 -46.43
C LEU A 126 19.61 8.73 -45.03
N VAL A 127 20.44 9.77 -44.91
CA VAL A 127 20.70 10.45 -43.64
C VAL A 127 19.41 11.06 -43.09
N GLY A 128 18.60 11.72 -43.91
CA GLY A 128 17.30 12.25 -43.52
C GLY A 128 16.33 11.17 -43.03
N VAL A 129 16.24 10.03 -43.72
CA VAL A 129 15.42 8.89 -43.32
C VAL A 129 15.94 8.26 -42.02
N ASN A 130 17.26 8.10 -41.86
CA ASN A 130 17.86 7.56 -40.64
C ASN A 130 17.59 8.47 -39.42
N LEU A 131 17.75 9.79 -39.58
CA LEU A 131 17.43 10.75 -38.53
C LEU A 131 15.94 10.71 -38.15
N ARG A 132 15.03 10.64 -39.13
CA ARG A 132 13.58 10.54 -38.88
C ARG A 132 13.21 9.22 -38.19
N THR A 133 13.71 8.09 -38.69
CA THR A 133 13.44 6.77 -38.09
C THR A 133 14.03 6.66 -36.69
N ARG A 134 15.24 7.18 -36.45
CA ARG A 134 15.82 7.29 -35.11
C ARG A 134 14.99 8.17 -34.18
N SER A 135 14.52 9.33 -34.66
CA SER A 135 13.64 10.21 -33.87
C SER A 135 12.32 9.53 -33.52
N LEU A 136 11.69 8.84 -34.48
CA LEU A 136 10.49 8.04 -34.25
C LEU A 136 10.74 6.90 -33.26
N ALA A 137 11.84 6.17 -33.41
CA ALA A 137 12.22 5.10 -32.48
C ALA A 137 12.45 5.63 -31.07
N CYS A 138 13.16 6.75 -30.91
CA CYS A 138 13.35 7.42 -29.62
C CYS A 138 12.01 7.87 -29.02
N ASN A 139 11.13 8.50 -29.81
CA ASN A 139 9.81 8.92 -29.34
C ASN A 139 8.96 7.73 -28.89
N ASN A 140 8.93 6.65 -29.68
CA ASN A 140 8.24 5.42 -29.31
C ASN A 140 8.80 4.80 -28.04
N LEU A 141 10.13 4.82 -27.86
CA LEU A 141 10.77 4.37 -26.62
C LEU A 141 10.39 5.26 -25.43
N PHE A 142 10.41 6.58 -25.58
CA PHE A 142 10.00 7.52 -24.52
C PHE A 142 8.52 7.37 -24.17
N GLU A 143 7.65 7.17 -25.17
CA GLU A 143 6.23 6.90 -24.94
C GLU A 143 6.02 5.56 -24.23
N ALA A 144 6.66 4.47 -24.70
CA ALA A 144 6.59 3.18 -24.04
C ALA A 144 7.11 3.22 -22.59
N GLU A 145 8.20 3.95 -22.37
CA GLU A 145 8.79 4.16 -21.05
C GLU A 145 7.87 4.97 -20.13
N ARG A 146 7.24 6.03 -20.66
CA ARG A 146 6.22 6.81 -19.95
C ARG A 146 5.00 5.95 -19.60
N TYR A 147 4.49 5.15 -20.53
CA TYR A 147 3.35 4.25 -20.27
C TYR A 147 3.70 3.16 -19.25
N ALA A 148 4.92 2.61 -19.30
CA ALA A 148 5.39 1.66 -18.30
C ALA A 148 5.53 2.31 -16.92
N ARG A 149 6.10 3.53 -16.83
CA ARG A 149 6.18 4.31 -15.58
C ARG A 149 4.79 4.61 -15.02
N SER A 150 3.84 5.04 -15.85
CA SER A 150 2.47 5.29 -15.39
C SER A 150 1.79 4.03 -14.89
N ALA A 151 1.94 2.90 -15.60
CA ALA A 151 1.39 1.62 -15.16
C ALA A 151 1.99 1.15 -13.82
N ILE A 152 3.31 1.35 -13.62
CA ILE A 152 3.98 1.06 -12.34
C ILE A 152 3.46 2.01 -11.25
N ALA A 153 3.35 3.31 -11.51
CA ALA A 153 2.83 4.28 -10.55
C ALA A 153 1.38 3.96 -10.15
N ASP A 154 0.53 3.61 -11.11
CA ASP A 154 -0.86 3.19 -10.89
C ASP A 154 -0.90 1.89 -10.06
N ALA A 155 -0.10 0.89 -10.40
CA ALA A 155 0.02 -0.35 -9.62
C ALA A 155 0.51 -0.10 -8.19
N CYS A 156 1.52 0.74 -8.00
CA CYS A 156 2.02 1.14 -6.68
C CYS A 156 0.96 1.90 -5.88
N SER A 157 0.19 2.80 -6.52
CA SER A 157 -0.90 3.52 -5.86
C SER A 157 -2.03 2.58 -5.45
N GLY A 158 -2.38 1.60 -6.29
CA GLY A 158 -3.35 0.55 -5.98
C GLY A 158 -2.87 -0.37 -4.85
N ALA A 159 -1.60 -0.77 -4.86
CA ALA A 159 -0.98 -1.53 -3.79
C ALA A 159 -0.96 -0.74 -2.47
N TYR A 160 -0.62 0.54 -2.49
CA TYR A 160 -0.67 1.40 -1.32
C TYR A 160 -2.09 1.61 -0.80
N ALA A 161 -3.08 1.80 -1.68
CA ALA A 161 -4.49 1.93 -1.29
C ALA A 161 -5.01 0.64 -0.64
N THR A 162 -4.67 -0.53 -1.19
CA THR A 162 -5.06 -1.82 -0.60
C THR A 162 -4.35 -2.09 0.73
N LEU A 163 -3.05 -1.84 0.83
CA LEU A 163 -2.30 -1.94 2.08
C LEU A 163 -2.83 -0.98 3.16
N SER A 164 -3.12 0.27 2.81
CA SER A 164 -3.67 1.24 3.76
C SER A 164 -5.09 0.85 4.22
N LEU A 165 -5.94 0.30 3.34
CA LEU A 165 -7.22 -0.30 3.71
C LEU A 165 -7.02 -1.47 4.69
N PHE A 166 -6.11 -2.41 4.39
CA PHE A 166 -5.83 -3.54 5.26
C PHE A 166 -5.28 -3.12 6.62
N LEU A 167 -4.37 -2.15 6.67
CA LEU A 167 -3.86 -1.60 7.92
C LEU A 167 -4.96 -0.94 8.75
N ARG A 168 -5.87 -0.20 8.11
CA ARG A 168 -7.03 0.39 8.81
C ARG A 168 -7.97 -0.68 9.35
N CYS A 169 -8.31 -1.68 8.56
CA CYS A 169 -9.15 -2.79 8.99
C CYS A 169 -8.48 -3.62 10.10
N ALA A 170 -7.17 -3.86 10.01
CA ALA A 170 -6.41 -4.54 11.05
C ALA A 170 -6.40 -3.75 12.37
N LYS A 171 -6.19 -2.43 12.31
CA LYS A 171 -6.28 -1.56 13.50
C LYS A 171 -7.67 -1.59 14.13
N GLN A 172 -8.73 -1.55 13.31
CA GLN A 172 -10.12 -1.66 13.80
C GLN A 172 -10.38 -3.03 14.45
N ALA A 173 -9.98 -4.13 13.80
CA ALA A 173 -10.14 -5.47 14.35
C ALA A 173 -9.36 -5.68 15.67
N VAL A 174 -8.16 -5.09 15.80
CA VAL A 174 -7.41 -5.11 17.06
C VAL A 174 -8.14 -4.33 18.16
N ALA A 175 -8.68 -3.16 17.85
CA ALA A 175 -9.45 -2.37 18.80
C ALA A 175 -10.74 -3.10 19.23
N GLU A 176 -11.48 -3.70 18.29
CA GLU A 176 -12.67 -4.51 18.57
C GLU A 176 -12.34 -5.72 19.43
N LYS A 177 -11.25 -6.45 19.11
CA LYS A 177 -10.78 -7.57 19.93
C LYS A 177 -10.43 -7.14 21.36
N GLN A 178 -9.77 -6.00 21.53
CA GLN A 178 -9.44 -5.46 22.86
C GLN A 178 -10.71 -5.13 23.64
N GLN A 179 -11.68 -4.44 23.02
CA GLN A 179 -12.97 -4.11 23.64
C GLN A 179 -13.74 -5.37 24.04
N LEU A 180 -13.78 -6.40 23.18
CA LEU A 180 -14.42 -7.68 23.50
C LEU A 180 -13.72 -8.42 24.64
N CYS A 181 -12.39 -8.39 24.69
CA CYS A 181 -11.63 -8.99 25.80
C CYS A 181 -11.89 -8.27 27.12
N GLU A 182 -11.95 -6.95 27.13
CA GLU A 182 -12.28 -6.15 28.30
C GLU A 182 -13.72 -6.39 28.78
N ALA A 183 -14.67 -6.41 27.85
CA ALA A 183 -16.07 -6.72 28.14
C ALA A 183 -16.22 -8.14 28.70
N HIS A 184 -15.49 -9.12 28.16
CA HIS A 184 -15.53 -10.49 28.64
C HIS A 184 -14.95 -10.60 30.06
N ARG A 185 -13.80 -10.00 30.34
CA ARG A 185 -13.20 -9.97 31.71
C ARG A 185 -14.09 -9.26 32.71
N ALA A 186 -14.75 -8.17 32.32
CA ALA A 186 -15.72 -7.48 33.15
C ALA A 186 -16.95 -8.35 33.44
N ALA A 187 -17.43 -9.10 32.44
CA ALA A 187 -18.56 -10.02 32.60
C ALA A 187 -18.18 -11.23 33.48
N GLU A 188 -17.00 -11.81 33.30
CA GLU A 188 -16.49 -12.92 34.13
C GLU A 188 -16.30 -12.50 35.58
N SER A 189 -15.65 -11.36 35.83
CA SER A 189 -15.49 -10.85 37.20
C SER A 189 -16.84 -10.55 37.86
N ALA A 190 -17.79 -9.95 37.15
CA ALA A 190 -19.14 -9.72 37.66
C ALA A 190 -19.90 -11.04 37.91
N HIS A 191 -19.72 -12.06 37.08
CA HIS A 191 -20.32 -13.37 37.28
C HIS A 191 -19.72 -14.07 38.51
N ASN A 192 -18.39 -14.11 38.64
CA ASN A 192 -17.70 -14.72 39.77
C ASN A 192 -18.12 -14.06 41.10
N GLN A 193 -18.19 -12.73 41.14
CA GLN A 193 -18.69 -12.01 42.31
C GLN A 193 -20.14 -12.38 42.67
N ARG A 194 -21.02 -12.55 41.67
CA ARG A 194 -22.40 -12.98 41.91
C ARG A 194 -22.46 -14.42 42.44
N VAL A 195 -21.66 -15.33 41.89
CA VAL A 195 -21.60 -16.73 42.33
C VAL A 195 -21.08 -16.81 43.77
N GLU A 196 -19.97 -16.13 44.08
CA GLU A 196 -19.43 -16.09 45.45
C GLU A 196 -20.43 -15.52 46.46
N LEU A 197 -21.17 -14.47 46.09
CA LEU A 197 -22.20 -13.90 46.94
C LEU A 197 -23.38 -14.86 47.15
N LEU A 198 -23.77 -15.61 46.13
CA LEU A 198 -24.83 -16.63 46.23
C LEU A 198 -24.40 -17.82 47.07
N GLU A 199 -23.16 -18.31 46.91
CA GLU A 199 -22.61 -19.39 47.72
C GLU A 199 -22.51 -19.00 49.20
N LYS A 200 -22.02 -17.79 49.51
CA LYS A 200 -21.98 -17.28 50.89
C LYS A 200 -23.39 -17.16 51.49
N ARG A 201 -24.38 -16.69 50.72
CA ARG A 201 -25.78 -16.62 51.16
C ARG A 201 -26.35 -18.02 51.44
N ALA A 202 -26.15 -18.96 50.53
CA ALA A 202 -26.64 -20.33 50.69
C ALA A 202 -26.01 -21.03 51.91
N GLN A 203 -24.70 -20.84 52.16
CA GLN A 203 -24.02 -21.37 53.34
C GLN A 203 -24.59 -20.79 54.64
N LEU A 204 -24.83 -19.47 54.68
CA LEU A 204 -25.44 -18.82 55.83
C LEU A 204 -26.87 -19.32 56.07
N GLU A 205 -27.69 -19.42 55.04
CA GLU A 205 -29.06 -19.94 55.14
C GLU A 205 -29.09 -21.40 55.62
N CYS A 206 -28.20 -22.26 55.10
CA CYS A 206 -28.09 -23.65 55.57
C CYS A 206 -27.71 -23.72 57.06
N SER A 207 -26.70 -22.95 57.48
CA SER A 207 -26.27 -22.93 58.88
C SER A 207 -27.35 -22.39 59.83
N GLN A 208 -28.20 -21.45 59.37
CA GLN A 208 -29.33 -20.95 60.14
C GLN A 208 -30.45 -21.99 60.24
N HIS A 209 -30.76 -22.68 59.15
CA HIS A 209 -31.78 -23.73 59.14
C HIS A 209 -31.37 -24.94 59.99
N GLU A 210 -30.09 -25.32 59.98
CA GLU A 210 -29.57 -26.40 60.83
C GLU A 210 -29.75 -26.07 62.31
N ARG A 211 -29.36 -24.87 62.75
CA ARG A 211 -29.55 -24.43 64.15
C ARG A 211 -31.00 -24.42 64.58
N ILE A 212 -31.88 -23.87 63.73
CA ILE A 212 -33.33 -23.84 64.02
C ILE A 212 -33.86 -25.26 64.16
N VAL A 213 -33.48 -26.18 63.27
CA VAL A 213 -33.94 -27.58 63.31
C VAL A 213 -33.44 -28.30 64.57
N GLU A 214 -32.21 -28.04 65.01
CA GLU A 214 -31.65 -28.58 66.26
C GLU A 214 -32.44 -28.08 67.49
N GLU A 215 -32.69 -26.78 67.58
CA GLU A 215 -33.50 -26.19 68.66
C GLU A 215 -34.92 -26.80 68.71
N TRP A 216 -35.57 -27.00 67.56
CA TRP A 216 -36.89 -27.63 67.51
C TRP A 216 -36.86 -29.11 67.94
N LYS A 217 -35.81 -29.86 67.57
CA LYS A 217 -35.65 -31.26 68.00
C LYS A 217 -35.51 -31.37 69.52
N GLU A 218 -34.73 -30.48 70.13
CA GLU A 218 -34.55 -30.44 71.60
C GLU A 218 -35.85 -30.06 72.33
N GLN A 219 -36.60 -29.10 71.81
CA GLN A 219 -37.89 -28.70 72.41
C GLN A 219 -38.93 -29.82 72.32
N VAL A 220 -39.06 -30.47 71.16
CA VAL A 220 -40.03 -31.57 70.97
C VAL A 220 -39.70 -32.77 71.87
N THR A 221 -38.43 -33.12 72.01
CA THR A 221 -38.01 -34.23 72.88
C THR A 221 -38.28 -33.94 74.36
N CYS A 222 -38.02 -32.71 74.82
CA CYS A 222 -38.32 -32.26 76.18
C CYS A 222 -39.84 -32.29 76.50
N VAL A 223 -40.66 -31.74 75.59
CA VAL A 223 -42.13 -31.71 75.77
C VAL A 223 -42.72 -33.12 75.77
N ASN A 224 -42.27 -33.99 74.85
CA ASN A 224 -42.73 -35.38 74.80
C ASN A 224 -42.41 -36.16 76.08
N GLY A 225 -41.21 -35.97 76.64
CA GLY A 225 -40.83 -36.59 77.92
C GLY A 225 -41.75 -36.18 79.07
N ARG A 226 -42.11 -34.88 79.15
CA ARG A 226 -43.02 -34.36 80.17
C ARG A 226 -44.45 -34.87 80.01
N LEU A 227 -44.93 -34.98 78.77
CA LEU A 227 -46.29 -35.43 78.47
C LEU A 227 -46.49 -36.92 78.85
N LEU A 228 -45.49 -37.76 78.60
CA LEU A 228 -45.50 -39.18 79.01
C LEU A 228 -45.55 -39.37 80.53
N LEU A 229 -44.85 -38.53 81.29
CA LEU A 229 -44.89 -38.57 82.76
C LEU A 229 -46.28 -38.20 83.30
N LEU A 230 -46.89 -37.14 82.78
CA LEU A 230 -48.24 -36.71 83.18
C LEU A 230 -49.31 -37.76 82.83
N GLN A 231 -49.21 -38.40 81.66
CA GLN A 231 -50.13 -39.48 81.29
C GLN A 231 -50.05 -40.68 82.24
N ARG A 232 -48.86 -41.01 82.76
CA ARG A 232 -48.72 -42.09 83.77
C ARG A 232 -49.37 -41.72 85.09
N GLN A 233 -49.16 -40.51 85.60
CA GLN A 233 -49.77 -40.04 86.86
C GLN A 233 -51.31 -40.05 86.79
N MET A 234 -51.89 -39.55 85.70
CA MET A 234 -53.34 -39.55 85.49
C MET A 234 -53.97 -40.94 85.48
N ARG A 235 -53.22 -41.99 85.10
CA ARG A 235 -53.72 -43.37 85.14
C ARG A 235 -53.77 -43.93 86.56
N TYR A 236 -52.76 -43.64 87.39
CA TYR A 236 -52.74 -44.09 88.78
C TYR A 236 -53.86 -43.45 89.62
N GLU A 237 -54.10 -42.13 89.45
CA GLU A 237 -55.17 -41.44 90.17
C GLU A 237 -56.57 -41.96 89.82
N ARG A 238 -56.80 -42.40 88.57
CA ARG A 238 -58.09 -42.98 88.16
C ARG A 238 -58.33 -44.33 88.82
N ALA A 239 -57.32 -45.19 88.83
CA ALA A 239 -57.41 -46.53 89.44
C ALA A 239 -57.72 -46.46 90.95
N GLU A 240 -57.16 -45.49 91.66
CA GLU A 240 -57.42 -45.30 93.09
C GLU A 240 -58.86 -44.85 93.39
N LYS A 241 -59.42 -43.96 92.57
CA LYS A 241 -60.81 -43.49 92.71
C LYS A 241 -61.84 -44.60 92.45
N GLU A 242 -61.58 -45.48 91.49
CA GLU A 242 -62.46 -46.61 91.17
C GLU A 242 -62.55 -47.61 92.35
N LEU A 243 -61.42 -47.90 93.01
CA LEU A 243 -61.39 -48.77 94.20
C LEU A 243 -62.19 -48.18 95.38
N LEU A 244 -62.09 -46.87 95.61
CA LEU A 244 -62.85 -46.20 96.68
C LEU A 244 -64.37 -46.22 96.43
N MET A 245 -64.79 -46.02 95.17
CA MET A 245 -66.22 -46.09 94.80
C MET A 245 -66.83 -47.49 95.05
N GLY A 246 -66.09 -48.56 94.75
CA GLY A 246 -66.55 -49.93 95.00
C GLY A 246 -66.82 -50.22 96.48
N ALA A 247 -65.98 -49.71 97.38
CA ALA A 247 -66.15 -49.88 98.83
C ALA A 247 -67.41 -49.18 99.37
N VAL A 248 -67.75 -48.00 98.85
CA VAL A 248 -68.92 -47.24 99.31
C VAL A 248 -70.23 -47.94 98.96
N CYS A 249 -70.35 -48.52 97.76
CA CYS A 249 -71.56 -49.22 97.33
C CYS A 249 -71.88 -50.43 98.22
N SER A 250 -70.88 -51.24 98.57
CA SER A 250 -71.07 -52.42 99.44
C SER A 250 -71.61 -52.10 100.83
N ARG A 251 -71.33 -50.90 101.35
CA ARG A 251 -71.83 -50.45 102.67
C ARG A 251 -73.31 -50.04 102.62
N LEU A 252 -73.78 -49.50 101.49
CA LEU A 252 -75.18 -49.12 101.31
C LEU A 252 -76.10 -50.34 101.24
N ASP A 253 -75.67 -51.41 100.56
CA ASP A 253 -76.44 -52.65 100.46
C ASP A 253 -76.70 -53.27 101.85
N LEU A 254 -75.67 -53.27 102.70
CA LEU A 254 -75.74 -53.80 104.07
C LEU A 254 -76.69 -52.99 104.97
N MET A 255 -76.82 -51.68 104.73
CA MET A 255 -77.78 -50.84 105.45
C MET A 255 -79.23 -51.11 105.04
N MET A 256 -79.49 -51.46 103.77
CA MET A 256 -80.84 -51.79 103.31
C MET A 256 -81.34 -53.11 103.90
N GLU A 257 -80.48 -54.12 104.02
CA GLU A 257 -80.85 -55.40 104.64
C GLU A 257 -81.27 -55.24 106.11
N GLN A 258 -80.55 -54.42 106.88
CA GLN A 258 -80.89 -54.14 108.29
C GLN A 258 -82.24 -53.42 108.45
N GLY A 259 -82.62 -52.57 107.51
CA GLY A 259 -83.94 -51.91 107.51
C GLY A 259 -85.09 -52.90 107.34
N ALA A 260 -84.94 -53.89 106.46
CA ALA A 260 -85.96 -54.90 106.18
C ALA A 260 -86.25 -55.83 107.37
N ASP A 261 -85.23 -56.17 108.18
CA ASP A 261 -85.41 -57.00 109.38
C ASP A 261 -86.18 -56.26 110.49
N LEU A 262 -86.00 -54.94 110.58
CA LEU A 262 -86.68 -54.11 111.58
C LEU A 262 -88.20 -54.04 111.33
N GLU A 263 -88.60 -53.95 110.06
CA GLU A 263 -90.01 -54.00 109.66
C GLU A 263 -90.68 -55.34 110.04
N ARG A 264 -89.98 -56.47 109.91
CA ARG A 264 -90.50 -57.79 110.27
C ARG A 264 -90.76 -57.92 111.77
N LEU A 265 -89.87 -57.38 112.61
CA LEU A 265 -90.03 -57.38 114.06
C LEU A 265 -91.23 -56.54 114.50
N LEU A 266 -91.44 -55.37 113.89
CA LEU A 266 -92.60 -54.51 114.16
C LEU A 266 -93.92 -55.21 113.82
N ALA A 267 -93.98 -55.91 112.67
CA ALA A 267 -95.16 -56.67 112.28
C ALA A 267 -95.52 -57.80 113.27
N LEU A 268 -94.53 -58.45 113.88
CA LEU A 268 -94.75 -59.48 114.91
C LEU A 268 -95.30 -58.87 116.21
N ALA A 269 -94.78 -57.72 116.64
CA ALA A 269 -95.24 -57.02 117.83
C ALA A 269 -96.72 -56.61 117.72
N PHE A 270 -97.15 -56.05 116.57
CA PHE A 270 -98.55 -55.67 116.34
C PHE A 270 -99.51 -56.87 116.39
N ARG A 271 -99.11 -58.04 115.89
CA ARG A 271 -99.92 -59.27 115.97
C ARG A 271 -100.09 -59.75 117.41
N ALA A 272 -99.08 -59.59 118.26
CA ALA A 272 -99.17 -59.96 119.68
C ALA A 272 -100.17 -59.08 120.44
N PHE A 273 -100.16 -57.76 120.20
CA PHE A 273 -101.11 -56.82 120.80
C PHE A 273 -102.57 -57.17 120.48
N ILE A 274 -102.88 -57.45 119.22
CA ILE A 274 -104.24 -57.86 118.80
C ILE A 274 -104.68 -59.15 119.49
N ARG A 275 -103.76 -60.08 119.73
CA ARG A 275 -104.04 -61.36 120.38
C ARG A 275 -104.37 -61.19 121.87
N HIS A 276 -103.64 -60.32 122.57
CA HIS A 276 -103.86 -60.04 123.99
C HIS A 276 -105.15 -59.25 124.24
N ASP A 277 -105.52 -58.32 123.36
CA ASP A 277 -106.78 -57.58 123.49
C ASP A 277 -108.01 -58.51 123.40
N LYS A 278 -107.97 -59.49 122.49
CA LYS A 278 -109.00 -60.56 122.43
C LYS A 278 -109.13 -61.35 123.72
N GLN A 279 -108.01 -61.78 124.32
CA GLN A 279 -108.01 -62.51 125.60
C GLN A 279 -108.62 -61.68 126.73
N LEU A 280 -108.34 -60.37 126.75
CA LEU A 280 -108.88 -59.44 127.75
C LEU A 280 -110.40 -59.28 127.64
N GLN A 281 -110.94 -59.30 126.42
CA GLN A 281 -112.39 -59.28 126.19
C GLN A 281 -113.08 -60.58 126.65
N GLU A 282 -112.45 -61.74 126.43
CA GLU A 282 -112.97 -63.04 126.88
C GLU A 282 -113.08 -63.13 128.41
N VAL A 283 -112.03 -62.72 129.15
CA VAL A 283 -112.02 -62.70 130.63
C VAL A 283 -113.09 -61.77 131.19
N ARG A 284 -113.34 -60.62 130.55
CA ARG A 284 -114.41 -59.70 130.96
C ARG A 284 -115.79 -60.35 130.84
N GLN A 285 -116.07 -61.08 129.76
CA GLN A 285 -117.33 -61.80 129.58
C GLN A 285 -117.52 -62.93 130.60
N GLU A 286 -116.47 -63.70 130.88
CA GLU A 286 -116.51 -64.76 131.91
C GLU A 286 -116.84 -64.20 133.29
N SER A 287 -116.23 -63.06 133.68
CA SER A 287 -116.49 -62.40 134.96
C SER A 287 -117.95 -61.97 135.12
N LEU A 288 -118.57 -61.47 134.04
CA LEU A 288 -119.99 -61.08 134.02
C LEU A 288 -120.89 -62.31 134.19
N SER A 289 -120.54 -63.43 133.54
CA SER A 289 -121.28 -64.69 133.67
C SER A 289 -121.24 -65.26 135.10
N LEU A 290 -120.09 -65.18 135.76
CA LEU A 290 -119.89 -65.63 137.14
C LEU A 290 -120.65 -64.73 138.14
N ARG A 291 -120.65 -63.42 137.90
CA ARG A 291 -121.41 -62.46 138.71
C ARG A 291 -122.92 -62.73 138.63
N GLY A 292 -123.43 -63.10 137.44
CA GLY A 292 -124.82 -63.53 137.27
C GLY A 292 -125.16 -64.85 137.99
N LYS A 293 -124.24 -65.84 137.99
CA LYS A 293 -124.42 -67.11 138.72
C LYS A 293 -124.47 -66.91 140.24
N LEU A 294 -123.63 -66.04 140.79
CA LEU A 294 -123.63 -65.70 142.22
C LEU A 294 -124.95 -65.06 142.68
N GLN A 295 -125.55 -64.19 141.85
CA GLN A 295 -126.85 -63.59 142.17
C GLN A 295 -127.97 -64.63 142.21
N LYS A 296 -127.96 -65.64 141.32
CA LYS A 296 -128.93 -66.76 141.35
C LYS A 296 -128.78 -67.61 142.61
N LEU A 297 -127.56 -68.00 142.97
CA LEU A 297 -127.28 -68.74 144.21
C LEU A 297 -127.74 -67.98 145.46
N HIS A 298 -127.60 -66.65 145.47
CA HIS A 298 -128.05 -65.82 146.57
C HIS A 298 -129.59 -65.79 146.69
N ALA A 299 -130.31 -65.78 145.57
CA ALA A 299 -131.77 -65.89 145.52
C ALA A 299 -132.29 -67.29 145.93
N ASP A 300 -131.54 -68.35 145.62
CA ASP A 300 -131.91 -69.71 145.98
C ASP A 300 -131.64 -70.01 147.45
N LEU A 301 -130.55 -69.49 148.01
CA LEU A 301 -130.27 -69.54 149.45
C LEU A 301 -131.32 -68.79 150.28
N SER A 302 -131.78 -67.64 149.81
CA SER A 302 -132.84 -66.89 150.51
C SER A 302 -134.19 -67.62 150.45
N ARG A 303 -134.52 -68.28 149.33
CA ARG A 303 -135.69 -69.19 149.25
C ARG A 303 -135.57 -70.42 150.15
N ALA A 304 -134.41 -71.10 150.16
CA ALA A 304 -134.16 -72.26 151.00
C ALA A 304 -134.24 -71.91 152.50
N ARG A 305 -133.74 -70.73 152.89
CA ARG A 305 -133.90 -70.22 154.27
C ARG A 305 -135.36 -69.95 154.63
N ALA A 306 -136.18 -69.43 153.72
CA ALA A 306 -137.61 -69.25 153.97
C ALA A 306 -138.36 -70.58 154.18
N LEU A 307 -137.98 -71.63 153.43
CA LEU A 307 -138.52 -72.98 153.60
C LEU A 307 -138.08 -73.64 154.91
N LEU A 308 -136.81 -73.46 155.30
CA LEU A 308 -136.29 -73.95 156.59
C LEU A 308 -136.95 -73.28 157.79
N ARG A 309 -137.32 -72.00 157.70
CA ARG A 309 -138.08 -71.31 158.74
C ARG A 309 -139.47 -71.92 158.92
N ARG A 310 -140.22 -72.13 157.82
CA ARG A 310 -141.54 -72.79 157.88
C ARG A 310 -141.50 -74.20 158.47
N ARG A 311 -140.42 -74.96 158.21
CA ARG A 311 -140.27 -76.35 158.68
C ARG A 311 -139.81 -76.45 160.14
N LYS A 312 -139.08 -75.46 160.65
CA LYS A 312 -138.64 -75.40 162.06
C LYS A 312 -139.69 -74.78 162.99
N GLU A 313 -140.57 -73.92 162.50
CA GLU A 313 -141.69 -73.37 163.28
C GLU A 313 -142.71 -74.44 163.72
N SER A 314 -142.78 -75.58 163.01
CA SER A 314 -143.65 -76.72 163.37
C SER A 314 -143.04 -77.71 164.36
N GLN A 315 -141.75 -77.60 164.69
CA GLN A 315 -141.07 -78.59 165.54
C GLN A 315 -140.18 -78.01 166.63
N GLN A 316 -140.17 -76.69 166.85
CA GLN A 316 -139.67 -76.08 168.09
C GLN A 316 -140.11 -74.61 168.19
N GLN A 317 -141.32 -74.40 168.69
CA GLN A 317 -141.64 -73.20 169.45
C GLN A 317 -140.78 -73.17 170.72
N GLN A 318 -140.33 -71.96 171.10
CA GLN A 318 -139.56 -71.59 172.31
C GLN A 318 -138.02 -71.45 172.15
N SER A 319 -137.65 -70.21 171.75
CA SER A 319 -136.58 -69.33 172.29
C SER A 319 -135.10 -69.71 172.18
N LEU A 320 -134.13 -68.82 171.87
CA LEU A 320 -134.09 -67.52 171.18
C LEU A 320 -132.59 -67.11 171.10
N THR A 321 -132.23 -66.45 169.98
CA THR A 321 -131.13 -65.48 169.76
C THR A 321 -129.65 -65.91 169.74
N LEU A 322 -129.11 -65.86 168.51
CA LEU A 322 -127.71 -65.88 168.07
C LEU A 322 -127.57 -64.72 167.07
N ASP A 323 -126.54 -63.88 167.21
CA ASP A 323 -126.24 -62.76 166.29
C ASP A 323 -124.73 -62.56 166.15
N THR A 324 -124.21 -62.61 164.91
CA THR A 324 -123.42 -61.58 164.17
C THR A 324 -122.44 -62.15 163.14
N SER A 325 -122.47 -61.56 161.94
CA SER A 325 -121.68 -61.87 160.74
C SER A 325 -121.31 -60.58 159.99
N GLY A 326 -120.10 -60.50 159.44
CA GLY A 326 -119.63 -59.55 158.40
C GLY A 326 -118.22 -60.01 157.93
N ARG A 327 -117.84 -60.27 156.66
CA ARG A 327 -118.04 -59.64 155.32
C ARG A 327 -117.44 -58.22 155.28
N VAL A 328 -116.55 -57.76 154.38
CA VAL A 328 -116.31 -57.96 152.92
C VAL A 328 -114.88 -57.53 152.55
N SER A 329 -114.31 -58.13 151.49
CA SER A 329 -113.05 -57.74 150.82
C SER A 329 -113.27 -56.64 149.76
N VAL A 330 -112.37 -55.65 149.69
CA VAL A 330 -112.29 -54.65 148.60
C VAL A 330 -110.96 -54.84 147.86
N ARG A 331 -111.03 -55.14 146.56
CA ARG A 331 -109.94 -55.06 145.58
C ARG A 331 -110.46 -54.23 144.41
N THR A 332 -109.80 -53.12 144.14
CA THR A 332 -110.04 -52.20 143.02
C THR A 332 -108.87 -52.31 142.05
N GLU A 333 -109.16 -52.72 140.81
CA GLU A 333 -108.37 -52.47 139.61
C GLU A 333 -109.01 -51.30 138.87
N ASN A 334 -108.24 -50.23 138.65
CA ASN A 334 -108.49 -49.20 137.64
C ASN A 334 -107.25 -49.14 136.74
N GLY A 335 -107.40 -49.63 135.50
CA GLY A 335 -106.53 -49.27 134.40
C GLY A 335 -107.05 -47.99 133.76
N GLU A 336 -106.22 -46.94 133.72
CA GLU A 336 -106.37 -45.78 132.86
C GLU A 336 -105.13 -45.69 131.96
N GLU A 337 -105.34 -45.98 130.68
CA GLU A 337 -104.45 -45.63 129.58
C GLU A 337 -104.49 -44.10 129.39
N LYS A 338 -103.35 -43.43 129.58
CA LYS A 338 -103.21 -42.00 129.28
C LYS A 338 -101.94 -41.75 128.45
N ASN A 339 -102.19 -41.47 127.17
CA ASN A 339 -101.59 -40.40 126.36
C ASN A 339 -100.06 -40.36 126.23
N CYS A 340 -99.53 -41.07 125.23
CA CYS A 340 -98.35 -40.59 124.49
C CYS A 340 -98.76 -39.31 123.76
N SER A 341 -98.20 -38.16 124.17
CA SER A 341 -98.61 -36.87 123.62
C SER A 341 -98.14 -36.70 122.17
N VAL A 342 -98.98 -36.07 121.35
CA VAL A 342 -98.72 -35.61 119.97
C VAL A 342 -97.37 -34.88 119.80
N TYR A 343 -96.78 -34.38 120.89
CA TYR A 343 -95.52 -33.65 120.92
C TYR A 343 -94.32 -34.50 120.46
N ASP A 344 -94.30 -35.80 120.76
CA ASP A 344 -93.20 -36.68 120.36
C ASP A 344 -93.29 -37.09 118.88
N ALA A 345 -94.51 -37.20 118.36
CA ALA A 345 -94.77 -37.44 116.93
C ALA A 345 -94.46 -36.21 116.06
N LEU A 346 -94.63 -34.99 116.58
CA LEU A 346 -94.35 -33.77 115.82
C LEU A 346 -92.84 -33.46 115.74
N ARG A 347 -92.06 -33.76 116.79
CA ARG A 347 -90.60 -33.61 116.77
C ARG A 347 -89.94 -34.56 115.78
N THR A 348 -90.41 -35.80 115.68
CA THR A 348 -89.84 -36.80 114.77
C THR A 348 -90.03 -36.39 113.31
N VAL A 349 -91.23 -35.96 112.91
CA VAL A 349 -91.50 -35.46 111.55
C VAL A 349 -90.70 -34.19 111.21
N GLN A 350 -90.49 -33.28 112.17
CA GLN A 350 -89.66 -32.09 111.93
C GLN A 350 -88.19 -32.45 111.68
N VAL A 351 -87.65 -33.41 112.42
CA VAL A 351 -86.28 -33.90 112.21
C VAL A 351 -86.14 -34.56 110.84
N GLU A 352 -87.11 -35.39 110.44
CA GLU A 352 -87.10 -36.06 109.12
C GLU A 352 -87.19 -35.07 107.96
N HIS A 353 -88.04 -34.05 108.06
CA HIS A 353 -88.16 -33.04 107.02
C HIS A 353 -86.89 -32.19 106.85
N GLU A 354 -86.19 -31.89 107.96
CA GLU A 354 -84.90 -31.19 107.87
C GLU A 354 -83.79 -32.07 107.28
N VAL A 355 -83.78 -33.37 107.59
CA VAL A 355 -82.84 -34.34 106.95
C VAL A 355 -83.10 -34.43 105.44
N LEU A 356 -84.35 -34.61 105.02
CA LEU A 356 -84.72 -34.66 103.60
C LEU A 356 -84.34 -33.39 102.83
N LYS A 357 -84.51 -32.20 103.43
CA LYS A 357 -84.06 -30.93 102.84
C LYS A 357 -82.54 -30.90 102.63
N VAL A 358 -81.77 -31.40 103.59
CA VAL A 358 -80.30 -31.45 103.49
C VAL A 358 -79.88 -32.40 102.37
N GLU A 359 -80.50 -33.58 102.29
CA GLU A 359 -80.22 -34.56 101.25
C GLU A 359 -80.55 -34.03 99.84
N TRP A 360 -81.70 -33.37 99.68
CA TRP A 360 -82.10 -32.78 98.40
C TRP A 360 -81.10 -31.72 97.92
N ARG A 361 -80.62 -30.86 98.83
CA ARG A 361 -79.59 -29.85 98.50
C ARG A 361 -78.29 -30.52 98.04
N GLN A 362 -77.85 -31.58 98.73
CA GLN A 362 -76.64 -32.31 98.35
C GLN A 362 -76.77 -33.01 97.00
N CYS A 363 -77.94 -33.57 96.66
CA CYS A 363 -78.19 -34.14 95.33
C CYS A 363 -78.11 -33.09 94.22
N VAL A 364 -78.72 -31.92 94.42
CA VAL A 364 -78.68 -30.81 93.45
C VAL A 364 -77.27 -30.26 93.28
N GLU A 365 -76.50 -30.14 94.35
CA GLU A 365 -75.09 -29.71 94.28
C GLU A 365 -74.22 -30.71 93.53
N ARG A 366 -74.41 -32.01 93.75
CA ARG A 366 -73.72 -33.06 92.98
C ARG A 366 -74.06 -32.98 91.49
N GLU A 367 -75.33 -32.83 91.15
CA GLU A 367 -75.74 -32.72 89.74
C GLU A 367 -75.14 -31.47 89.06
N ARG A 368 -75.13 -30.33 89.77
CA ARG A 368 -74.48 -29.10 89.28
C ARG A 368 -72.98 -29.28 89.08
N ALA A 369 -72.28 -29.93 90.02
CA ALA A 369 -70.85 -30.19 89.92
C ALA A 369 -70.51 -31.08 88.71
N VAL A 370 -71.29 -32.14 88.48
CA VAL A 370 -71.09 -33.04 87.32
C VAL A 370 -71.32 -32.31 86.00
N ARG A 371 -72.38 -31.50 85.88
CA ARG A 371 -72.64 -30.71 84.66
C ARG A 371 -71.54 -29.68 84.38
N GLN A 372 -71.02 -29.01 85.41
CA GLN A 372 -69.91 -28.07 85.26
C GLN A 372 -68.62 -28.77 84.80
N GLN A 373 -68.30 -29.95 85.36
CA GLN A 373 -67.14 -30.73 84.90
C GLN A 373 -67.30 -31.16 83.43
N ALA A 374 -68.46 -31.67 83.04
CA ALA A 374 -68.72 -32.04 81.64
C ALA A 374 -68.59 -30.83 80.69
N ALA A 375 -69.18 -29.69 81.03
CA ALA A 375 -69.07 -28.47 80.23
C ALA A 375 -67.62 -28.00 80.04
N THR A 376 -66.80 -28.04 81.10
CA THR A 376 -65.38 -27.66 81.01
C THR A 376 -64.54 -28.66 80.21
N THR A 377 -64.86 -29.95 80.25
CA THR A 377 -64.15 -30.95 79.41
C THR A 377 -64.49 -30.79 77.93
N ILE A 378 -65.77 -30.51 77.60
CA ILE A 378 -66.21 -30.28 76.23
C ILE A 378 -65.59 -29.00 75.65
N SER A 379 -65.49 -27.93 76.44
CA SER A 379 -64.86 -26.69 75.96
C SER A 379 -63.36 -26.85 75.70
N LYS A 380 -62.64 -27.60 76.55
CA LYS A 380 -61.22 -27.92 76.35
C LYS A 380 -60.98 -28.72 75.07
N LEU A 381 -61.75 -29.79 74.85
CA LEU A 381 -61.61 -30.62 73.63
C LEU A 381 -61.93 -29.85 72.34
N LYS A 382 -62.92 -28.93 72.39
CA LYS A 382 -63.21 -28.05 71.25
C LYS A 382 -62.05 -27.10 70.95
N ALA A 383 -61.42 -26.51 71.98
CA ALA A 383 -60.28 -25.62 71.81
C ALA A 383 -59.05 -26.36 71.25
N GLU A 384 -58.75 -27.56 71.75
CA GLU A 384 -57.66 -28.42 71.26
C GLU A 384 -57.85 -28.81 69.79
N ARG A 385 -59.09 -29.14 69.38
CA ARG A 385 -59.41 -29.45 67.99
C ARG A 385 -59.20 -28.25 67.07
N SER A 386 -59.70 -27.07 67.44
CA SER A 386 -59.51 -25.85 66.63
C SER A 386 -58.04 -25.45 66.51
N ALA A 387 -57.23 -25.67 67.57
CA ALA A 387 -55.79 -25.42 67.52
C ALA A 387 -55.08 -26.38 66.55
N CYS A 388 -55.44 -27.66 66.56
CA CYS A 388 -54.89 -28.64 65.63
C CYS A 388 -55.26 -28.31 64.18
N GLU A 389 -56.54 -28.00 63.91
CA GLU A 389 -57.02 -27.61 62.58
C GLU A 389 -56.25 -26.38 62.04
N ALA A 390 -56.06 -25.34 62.86
CA ALA A 390 -55.28 -24.16 62.49
C ALA A 390 -53.80 -24.48 62.19
N THR A 391 -53.17 -25.39 62.95
CA THR A 391 -51.77 -25.79 62.68
C THR A 391 -51.65 -26.58 61.37
N VAL A 392 -52.63 -27.41 61.03
CA VAL A 392 -52.65 -28.17 59.77
C VAL A 392 -52.81 -27.24 58.58
N GLU A 393 -53.72 -26.26 58.65
CA GLU A 393 -53.91 -25.25 57.61
C GLU A 393 -52.63 -24.43 57.39
N ALA A 394 -51.97 -23.97 58.47
CA ALA A 394 -50.70 -23.24 58.38
C ALA A 394 -49.58 -24.08 57.74
N CYS A 395 -49.53 -25.39 58.01
CA CYS A 395 -48.57 -26.30 57.40
C CYS A 395 -48.85 -26.49 55.90
N GLN A 396 -50.13 -26.63 55.51
CA GLN A 396 -50.54 -26.76 54.11
C GLN A 396 -50.20 -25.51 53.30
N GLU A 397 -50.47 -24.32 53.84
CA GLU A 397 -50.10 -23.07 53.19
C GLU A 397 -48.58 -22.94 53.00
N ARG A 398 -47.80 -23.33 54.01
CA ARG A 398 -46.33 -23.27 53.92
C ARG A 398 -45.79 -24.21 52.84
N CYS A 399 -46.35 -25.42 52.73
CA CYS A 399 -45.97 -26.37 51.67
C CYS A 399 -46.29 -25.80 50.27
N ALA A 400 -47.49 -25.24 50.08
CA ALA A 400 -47.88 -24.62 48.82
C ALA A 400 -46.98 -23.44 48.42
N ARG A 401 -46.49 -22.65 49.39
CA ARG A 401 -45.53 -21.56 49.13
C ARG A 401 -44.17 -22.10 48.68
N LEU A 402 -43.67 -23.16 49.31
CA LEU A 402 -42.39 -23.78 48.96
C LEU A 402 -42.41 -24.46 47.58
N GLU A 403 -43.51 -25.12 47.23
CA GLU A 403 -43.68 -25.71 45.90
C GLU A 403 -43.65 -24.65 44.80
N LYS A 404 -44.32 -23.50 45.01
CA LYS A 404 -44.28 -22.36 44.09
C LYS A 404 -42.86 -21.79 43.97
N ALA A 405 -42.11 -21.69 45.07
CA ALA A 405 -40.72 -21.22 45.05
C ALA A 405 -39.80 -22.20 44.28
N LEU A 406 -40.00 -23.50 44.46
CA LEU A 406 -39.23 -24.55 43.78
C LEU A 406 -39.53 -24.59 42.27
N GLN A 407 -40.77 -24.33 41.86
CA GLN A 407 -41.10 -24.17 40.44
C GLN A 407 -40.42 -22.96 39.80
N ARG A 408 -40.37 -21.81 40.50
CA ARG A 408 -39.69 -20.60 40.00
C ARG A 408 -38.19 -20.83 39.83
N THR A 409 -37.51 -21.38 40.83
CA THR A 409 -36.07 -21.68 40.77
C THR A 409 -35.74 -22.67 39.65
N ARG A 410 -36.58 -23.68 39.40
CA ARG A 410 -36.42 -24.59 38.24
C ARG A 410 -36.56 -23.88 36.90
N GLN A 411 -37.44 -22.89 36.78
CA GLN A 411 -37.59 -22.10 35.54
C GLN A 411 -36.39 -21.17 35.32
N GLU A 412 -35.87 -20.54 36.37
CA GLU A 412 -34.68 -19.70 36.32
C GLU A 412 -33.44 -20.50 35.95
N ALA A 413 -33.23 -21.68 36.56
CA ALA A 413 -32.14 -22.59 36.19
C ALA A 413 -32.20 -23.01 34.71
N LYS A 414 -33.40 -23.26 34.17
CA LYS A 414 -33.59 -23.54 32.73
C LYS A 414 -33.27 -22.33 31.85
N ARG A 415 -33.55 -21.11 32.29
CA ARG A 415 -33.18 -19.89 31.54
C ARG A 415 -31.68 -19.69 31.52
N HIS A 416 -31.01 -19.78 32.67
CA HIS A 416 -29.56 -19.66 32.76
C HIS A 416 -28.82 -20.76 31.99
N SER A 417 -29.32 -22.00 31.99
CA SER A 417 -28.76 -23.06 31.16
C SER A 417 -28.80 -22.73 29.66
N LYS A 418 -29.91 -22.14 29.16
CA LYS A 418 -30.02 -21.70 27.77
C LYS A 418 -29.08 -20.53 27.47
N GLU A 419 -28.95 -19.57 28.38
CA GLU A 419 -28.01 -18.44 28.25
C GLU A 419 -26.56 -18.91 28.19
N VAL A 420 -26.16 -19.84 29.07
CA VAL A 420 -24.82 -20.44 29.06
C VAL A 420 -24.55 -21.18 27.75
N ASN A 421 -25.52 -21.93 27.22
CA ASN A 421 -25.34 -22.62 25.93
C ASN A 421 -25.16 -21.63 24.77
N ARG A 422 -25.95 -20.54 24.74
CA ARG A 422 -25.77 -19.47 23.75
C ARG A 422 -24.40 -18.80 23.86
N MET A 423 -23.93 -18.55 25.07
CA MET A 423 -22.59 -17.98 25.29
C MET A 423 -21.47 -18.93 24.84
N LYS A 424 -21.64 -20.25 25.02
CA LYS A 424 -20.68 -21.25 24.51
C LYS A 424 -20.66 -21.29 22.98
N GLU A 425 -21.81 -21.22 22.32
CA GLU A 425 -21.90 -21.15 20.85
C GLU A 425 -21.20 -19.89 20.33
N LEU A 426 -21.48 -18.73 20.92
CA LEU A 426 -20.83 -17.46 20.55
C LEU A 426 -19.32 -17.48 20.82
N HIS A 427 -18.88 -18.09 21.92
CA HIS A 427 -17.45 -18.25 22.20
C HIS A 427 -16.77 -19.14 21.15
N GLY A 428 -17.43 -20.24 20.75
CA GLY A 428 -16.93 -21.11 19.68
C GLY A 428 -16.73 -20.38 18.35
N THR A 429 -17.73 -19.60 17.91
CA THR A 429 -17.63 -18.82 16.67
C THR A 429 -16.52 -17.77 16.73
N LEU A 430 -16.40 -17.05 17.85
CA LEU A 430 -15.34 -16.06 18.05
C LEU A 430 -13.93 -16.71 18.07
N CYS A 431 -13.79 -17.90 18.64
CA CYS A 431 -12.54 -18.65 18.60
C CYS A 431 -12.15 -19.05 17.17
N ASP A 432 -13.09 -19.47 16.35
CA ASP A 432 -12.82 -19.85 14.96
C ASP A 432 -12.48 -18.62 14.10
N GLU A 433 -13.18 -17.49 14.28
CA GLU A 433 -12.81 -16.21 13.66
C GLU A 433 -11.39 -15.77 14.07
N ALA A 434 -11.05 -15.88 15.36
CA ALA A 434 -9.73 -15.53 15.86
C ALA A 434 -8.62 -16.40 15.23
N LYS A 435 -8.86 -17.71 15.01
CA LYS A 435 -7.92 -18.58 14.30
C LYS A 435 -7.69 -18.13 12.86
N VAL A 436 -8.76 -17.81 12.13
CA VAL A 436 -8.68 -17.29 10.76
C VAL A 436 -7.88 -15.98 10.71
N HIS A 437 -8.11 -15.07 11.65
CA HIS A 437 -7.35 -13.82 11.74
C HIS A 437 -5.87 -14.06 12.06
N VAL A 438 -5.53 -15.00 12.94
CA VAL A 438 -4.13 -15.35 13.26
C VAL A 438 -3.42 -15.92 12.03
N GLU A 439 -4.06 -16.81 11.27
CA GLU A 439 -3.47 -17.34 10.03
C GLU A 439 -3.28 -16.25 8.97
N ARG A 440 -4.22 -15.31 8.87
CA ARG A 440 -4.10 -14.17 7.94
C ARG A 440 -2.95 -13.24 8.33
N ILE A 441 -2.75 -12.99 9.62
CA ILE A 441 -1.62 -12.19 10.12
C ILE A 441 -0.30 -12.88 9.77
N LYS A 442 -0.15 -14.18 10.02
CA LYS A 442 1.06 -14.94 9.66
C LYS A 442 1.39 -14.85 8.17
N LYS A 443 0.39 -14.97 7.30
CA LYS A 443 0.57 -14.82 5.84
C LYS A 443 1.03 -13.40 5.46
N LEU A 444 0.47 -12.37 6.10
CA LEU A 444 0.87 -10.99 5.85
C LEU A 444 2.28 -10.68 6.37
N GLU A 445 2.66 -11.24 7.52
CA GLU A 445 4.02 -11.13 8.06
C GLU A 445 5.05 -11.79 7.13
N GLU A 446 4.71 -12.95 6.55
CA GLU A 446 5.58 -13.64 5.59
C GLU A 446 5.74 -12.86 4.28
N VAL A 447 4.65 -12.28 3.74
CA VAL A 447 4.72 -11.37 2.58
C VAL A 447 5.55 -10.13 2.89
N ASN A 448 5.40 -9.55 4.08
CA ASN A 448 6.15 -8.36 4.47
C ASN A 448 7.65 -8.65 4.62
N ARG A 449 8.01 -9.86 5.06
CA ARG A 449 9.41 -10.33 5.10
C ARG A 449 10.00 -10.49 3.70
N VAL A 450 9.25 -11.08 2.77
CA VAL A 450 9.70 -11.22 1.37
C VAL A 450 9.88 -9.84 0.71
N LEU A 451 8.94 -8.91 0.92
CA LEU A 451 9.03 -7.55 0.38
C LEU A 451 10.19 -6.75 1.00
N SER A 452 10.53 -6.96 2.28
CA SER A 452 11.69 -6.29 2.89
C SER A 452 13.01 -6.84 2.35
N GLU A 453 13.10 -8.16 2.13
CA GLU A 453 14.24 -8.81 1.47
C GLU A 453 14.40 -8.30 0.02
N GLU A 454 13.32 -8.26 -0.77
CA GLU A 454 13.34 -7.71 -2.14
C GLU A 454 13.75 -6.24 -2.18
N ASN A 455 13.21 -5.40 -1.28
CA ASN A 455 13.61 -3.99 -1.19
C ASN A 455 15.11 -3.84 -0.89
N MET A 456 15.67 -4.65 0.02
CA MET A 456 17.11 -4.65 0.31
C MET A 456 17.95 -5.07 -0.92
N THR A 457 17.47 -6.02 -1.72
CA THR A 457 18.16 -6.40 -2.97
C THR A 457 18.05 -5.31 -4.05
N LEU A 458 16.94 -4.58 -4.11
CA LEU A 458 16.75 -3.50 -5.06
C LEU A 458 17.57 -2.26 -4.68
N THR A 459 17.64 -1.90 -3.40
CA THR A 459 18.48 -0.78 -2.92
C THR A 459 19.95 -1.06 -3.18
N SER A 460 20.46 -2.24 -2.80
CA SER A 460 21.85 -2.62 -3.09
C SER A 460 22.14 -2.68 -4.60
N ARG A 461 21.19 -3.14 -5.43
CA ARG A 461 21.34 -3.08 -6.90
C ARG A 461 21.35 -1.65 -7.44
N MET A 462 20.54 -0.75 -6.87
CA MET A 462 20.54 0.67 -7.24
C MET A 462 21.86 1.34 -6.89
N GLU A 463 22.41 1.06 -5.70
CA GLU A 463 23.72 1.56 -5.27
C GLU A 463 24.82 1.11 -6.25
N VAL A 464 24.88 -0.18 -6.59
CA VAL A 464 25.85 -0.70 -7.58
C VAL A 464 25.68 -0.06 -8.96
N LEU A 465 24.44 0.21 -9.39
CA LEU A 465 24.20 0.89 -10.67
C LEU A 465 24.59 2.37 -10.64
N GLN A 466 24.39 3.05 -9.51
CA GLN A 466 24.83 4.44 -9.32
C GLN A 466 26.35 4.55 -9.30
N GLU A 467 27.04 3.65 -8.59
CA GLU A 467 28.51 3.58 -8.60
C GLU A 467 29.04 3.35 -10.02
N ARG A 468 28.48 2.36 -10.75
CA ARG A 468 28.86 2.11 -12.16
C ARG A 468 28.57 3.29 -13.08
N ALA A 469 27.51 4.06 -12.84
CA ALA A 469 27.21 5.25 -13.61
C ALA A 469 28.25 6.35 -13.35
N GLN A 470 28.63 6.57 -12.09
CA GLN A 470 29.67 7.51 -11.70
C GLN A 470 31.04 7.10 -12.27
N GLU A 471 31.41 5.82 -12.19
CA GLU A 471 32.64 5.29 -12.80
C GLU A 471 32.68 5.56 -14.31
N LYS A 472 31.57 5.30 -15.02
CA LYS A 472 31.47 5.60 -16.45
C LYS A 472 31.55 7.09 -16.74
N GLU A 473 30.92 7.94 -15.95
CA GLU A 473 30.99 9.40 -16.12
C GLU A 473 32.41 9.94 -15.91
N VAL A 474 33.13 9.42 -14.92
CA VAL A 474 34.55 9.75 -14.69
C VAL A 474 35.41 9.24 -15.86
N ALA A 475 35.15 8.02 -16.36
CA ALA A 475 35.84 7.46 -17.51
C ALA A 475 35.59 8.30 -18.78
N TRP A 476 34.34 8.68 -19.06
CA TRP A 476 33.97 9.57 -20.16
C TRP A 476 34.67 10.92 -20.04
N SER A 477 34.63 11.55 -18.87
CA SER A 477 35.31 12.82 -18.60
C SER A 477 36.83 12.71 -18.81
N SER A 478 37.43 11.57 -18.46
CA SER A 478 38.85 11.32 -18.69
C SER A 478 39.19 11.10 -20.16
N ALA A 479 38.34 10.37 -20.90
CA ALA A 479 38.51 10.12 -22.32
C ALA A 479 38.31 11.41 -23.14
N GLU A 480 37.36 12.25 -22.74
CA GLU A 480 37.13 13.56 -23.35
C GLU A 480 38.33 14.49 -23.13
N ARG A 481 38.90 14.52 -21.92
CA ARG A 481 40.16 15.24 -21.65
C ARG A 481 41.30 14.71 -22.52
N ALA A 482 41.51 13.39 -22.56
CA ALA A 482 42.56 12.80 -23.40
C ALA A 482 42.35 13.07 -24.91
N ALA A 483 41.11 13.14 -25.38
CA ALA A 483 40.79 13.51 -26.76
C ALA A 483 41.11 14.98 -27.04
N ARG A 484 40.76 15.90 -26.12
CA ARG A 484 41.12 17.32 -26.21
C ARG A 484 42.64 17.51 -26.22
N ASP A 485 43.37 16.80 -25.37
CA ASP A 485 44.84 16.87 -25.32
C ASP A 485 45.47 16.35 -26.63
N ARG A 486 44.94 15.25 -27.19
CA ARG A 486 45.39 14.74 -28.51
C ARG A 486 45.12 15.73 -29.63
N ILE A 487 43.96 16.38 -29.64
CA ILE A 487 43.62 17.42 -30.62
C ILE A 487 44.60 18.59 -30.49
N ALA A 488 44.87 19.06 -29.27
CA ALA A 488 45.84 20.13 -29.03
C ALA A 488 47.25 19.77 -29.54
N VAL A 489 47.73 18.55 -29.27
CA VAL A 489 49.02 18.06 -29.79
C VAL A 489 49.02 17.99 -31.32
N LEU A 490 47.93 17.53 -31.95
CA LEU A 490 47.83 17.51 -33.41
C LEU A 490 47.80 18.93 -34.00
N GLU A 491 47.09 19.86 -33.38
CA GLU A 491 47.07 21.26 -33.80
C GLU A 491 48.44 21.92 -33.69
N GLU A 492 49.20 21.65 -32.62
CA GLU A 492 50.58 22.11 -32.48
C GLU A 492 51.51 21.49 -33.54
N ARG A 493 51.39 20.18 -33.80
CA ARG A 493 52.14 19.52 -34.89
C ARG A 493 51.83 20.15 -36.24
N MET A 494 50.55 20.33 -36.57
CA MET A 494 50.12 20.98 -37.80
C MET A 494 50.63 22.43 -37.91
N LYS A 495 50.74 23.17 -36.79
CA LYS A 495 51.36 24.50 -36.78
C LYS A 495 52.87 24.41 -37.06
N SER A 496 53.58 23.51 -36.39
CA SER A 496 55.03 23.31 -36.60
C SER A 496 55.36 22.83 -38.01
N GLU A 497 54.53 21.95 -38.59
CA GLU A 497 54.67 21.49 -39.98
C GLU A 497 54.41 22.64 -40.95
N LYS A 498 53.36 23.45 -40.73
CA LYS A 498 53.12 24.66 -41.53
C LYS A 498 54.29 25.64 -41.44
N GLU A 499 54.85 25.86 -40.26
CA GLU A 499 56.04 26.70 -40.08
C GLU A 499 57.27 26.10 -40.79
N GLY A 500 57.45 24.79 -40.73
CA GLY A 500 58.47 24.04 -41.47
C GLY A 500 58.33 24.21 -42.98
N PHE A 501 57.15 23.95 -43.54
CA PHE A 501 56.85 24.16 -44.96
C PHE A 501 57.03 25.62 -45.40
N LEU A 502 56.67 26.59 -44.54
CA LEU A 502 56.92 28.01 -44.81
C LEU A 502 58.41 28.33 -44.78
N GLY A 503 59.20 27.67 -43.95
CA GLY A 503 60.67 27.74 -43.94
C GLY A 503 61.27 27.18 -45.23
N GLU A 504 60.88 25.96 -45.60
CA GLU A 504 61.31 25.31 -46.84
C GLU A 504 60.93 26.15 -48.07
N LEU A 505 59.71 26.68 -48.13
CA LEU A 505 59.28 27.58 -49.21
C LEU A 505 60.16 28.83 -49.30
N LYS A 506 60.57 29.41 -48.16
CA LYS A 506 61.50 30.55 -48.14
C LYS A 506 62.88 30.15 -48.68
N GLU A 507 63.39 28.99 -48.29
CA GLU A 507 64.66 28.47 -48.82
C GLU A 507 64.59 28.24 -50.33
N TRP A 508 63.53 27.59 -50.83
CA TRP A 508 63.31 27.41 -52.27
C TRP A 508 63.19 28.74 -53.00
N THR A 509 62.52 29.74 -52.43
CA THR A 509 62.48 31.08 -53.04
C THR A 509 63.86 31.73 -53.09
N LEU A 510 64.69 31.58 -52.06
CA LEU A 510 66.08 32.09 -52.07
C LEU A 510 66.93 31.38 -53.13
N VAL A 511 66.81 30.05 -53.25
CA VAL A 511 67.51 29.26 -54.28
C VAL A 511 67.07 29.70 -55.68
N LEU A 512 65.77 29.93 -55.89
CA LEU A 512 65.25 30.43 -57.17
C LEU A 512 65.76 31.85 -57.47
N GLU A 513 65.83 32.73 -56.48
CA GLU A 513 66.41 34.07 -56.64
C GLU A 513 67.90 34.01 -56.95
N GLU A 514 68.65 33.12 -56.30
CA GLU A 514 70.08 32.93 -56.59
C GLU A 514 70.29 32.34 -57.98
N ALA A 515 69.47 31.38 -58.40
CA ALA A 515 69.48 30.84 -59.76
C ALA A 515 69.15 31.92 -60.80
N ARG A 516 68.18 32.79 -60.53
CA ARG A 516 67.86 33.96 -61.39
C ARG A 516 69.03 34.94 -61.46
N LYS A 517 69.71 35.22 -60.35
CA LYS A 517 70.92 36.05 -60.33
C LYS A 517 72.05 35.43 -61.16
N LYS A 518 72.30 34.13 -61.01
CA LYS A 518 73.31 33.39 -61.80
C LYS A 518 72.98 33.40 -63.29
N LEU A 519 71.71 33.20 -63.65
CA LEU A 519 71.24 33.31 -65.04
C LEU A 519 71.46 34.72 -65.60
N ALA A 520 71.10 35.77 -64.85
CA ALA A 520 71.32 37.15 -65.28
C ALA A 520 72.81 37.48 -65.46
N VAL A 521 73.68 36.96 -64.59
CA VAL A 521 75.14 37.10 -64.76
C VAL A 521 75.61 36.37 -66.02
N ALA A 522 75.21 35.12 -66.22
CA ALA A 522 75.57 34.34 -67.41
C ALA A 522 75.04 34.97 -68.71
N GLU A 523 73.86 35.58 -68.69
CA GLU A 523 73.31 36.36 -69.81
C GLU A 523 74.15 37.61 -70.09
N SER A 524 74.54 38.35 -69.05
CA SER A 524 75.39 39.54 -69.20
C SER A 524 76.80 39.20 -69.74
N GLU A 525 77.36 38.05 -69.35
CA GLU A 525 78.64 37.55 -69.86
C GLU A 525 78.51 37.12 -71.32
N ARG A 526 77.44 36.40 -71.67
CA ARG A 526 77.13 36.02 -73.05
C ARG A 526 76.96 37.24 -73.95
N ASP A 527 76.30 38.29 -73.47
CA ASP A 527 76.13 39.53 -74.22
C ASP A 527 77.46 40.29 -74.39
N ARG A 528 78.32 40.32 -73.36
CA ARG A 528 79.69 40.85 -73.48
C ARG A 528 80.52 40.06 -74.50
N GLU A 529 80.45 38.73 -74.47
CA GLU A 529 81.12 37.90 -75.48
C GLU A 529 80.62 38.17 -76.89
N ARG A 530 79.30 38.32 -77.10
CA ARG A 530 78.74 38.69 -78.41
C ARG A 530 79.24 40.05 -78.86
N MET A 531 79.31 41.04 -77.97
CA MET A 531 79.84 42.37 -78.30
C MET A 531 81.31 42.29 -78.72
N LEU A 532 82.16 41.58 -77.97
CA LEU A 532 83.58 41.41 -78.31
C LEU A 532 83.77 40.68 -79.64
N ARG A 533 82.98 39.64 -79.92
CA ARG A 533 82.96 38.98 -81.24
C ARG A 533 82.54 39.93 -82.34
N GLY A 534 81.57 40.81 -82.09
CA GLY A 534 81.16 41.86 -83.02
C GLY A 534 82.31 42.82 -83.37
N ILE A 535 83.02 43.32 -82.36
CA ILE A 535 84.17 44.23 -82.54
C ILE A 535 85.29 43.55 -83.35
N LEU A 536 85.61 42.29 -83.07
CA LEU A 536 86.63 41.55 -83.83
C LEU A 536 86.25 41.37 -85.30
N VAL A 537 84.97 41.12 -85.60
CA VAL A 537 84.48 41.03 -87.00
C VAL A 537 84.58 42.37 -87.71
N GLU A 538 84.29 43.49 -87.04
CA GLU A 538 84.47 44.82 -87.62
C GLU A 538 85.93 45.15 -87.88
N GLN A 539 86.83 44.83 -86.95
CA GLN A 539 88.28 44.98 -87.13
C GLN A 539 88.78 44.18 -88.34
N HIS A 540 88.38 42.92 -88.48
CA HIS A 540 88.73 42.13 -89.67
C HIS A 540 88.19 42.72 -90.98
N ARG A 541 87.00 43.33 -90.97
CA ARG A 541 86.46 44.03 -92.15
C ARG A 541 87.22 45.31 -92.48
N ASP A 542 87.72 46.03 -91.48
CA ASP A 542 88.59 47.20 -91.67
C ASP A 542 89.95 46.79 -92.26
N GLU A 543 90.56 45.72 -91.72
CA GLU A 543 91.79 45.13 -92.26
C GLU A 543 91.63 44.67 -93.71
N GLU A 544 90.55 43.97 -94.04
CA GLU A 544 90.27 43.52 -95.41
C GLU A 544 90.09 44.71 -96.38
N ARG A 545 89.46 45.81 -95.92
CA ARG A 545 89.34 47.05 -96.69
C ARG A 545 90.69 47.72 -96.93
N MET A 546 91.56 47.74 -95.92
CA MET A 546 92.92 48.27 -96.04
C MET A 546 93.77 47.44 -97.02
N LEU A 547 93.68 46.11 -96.94
CA LEU A 547 94.36 45.20 -97.88
C LEU A 547 93.88 45.40 -99.32
N LYS A 548 92.58 45.54 -99.55
CA LYS A 548 92.02 45.82 -100.89
C LYS A 548 92.53 47.15 -101.46
N LYS A 549 92.66 48.19 -100.64
CA LYS A 549 93.26 49.47 -101.05
C LYS A 549 94.72 49.32 -101.45
N MET A 550 95.53 48.64 -100.63
CA MET A 550 96.93 48.36 -100.96
C MET A 550 97.08 47.57 -102.26
N MET A 551 96.27 46.53 -102.47
CA MET A 551 96.30 45.76 -103.72
C MET A 551 95.92 46.60 -104.94
N ALA A 552 94.98 47.53 -104.80
CA ALA A 552 94.62 48.44 -105.87
C ALA A 552 95.77 49.40 -106.22
N GLU A 553 96.47 49.94 -105.22
CA GLU A 553 97.66 50.79 -105.41
C GLU A 553 98.81 50.03 -106.07
N GLU A 554 99.08 48.78 -105.66
CA GLU A 554 100.05 47.91 -106.33
C GLU A 554 99.66 47.62 -107.78
N HIS A 555 98.39 47.32 -108.06
CA HIS A 555 97.91 47.09 -109.42
C HIS A 555 98.11 48.31 -110.31
N GLN A 556 97.85 49.50 -109.78
CA GLN A 556 98.04 50.77 -110.49
C GLN A 556 99.52 51.00 -110.83
N SER A 557 100.42 50.65 -109.91
CA SER A 557 101.87 50.70 -110.16
C SER A 557 102.31 49.73 -111.26
N ALA A 558 101.75 48.52 -111.30
CA ALA A 558 102.05 47.51 -112.31
C ALA A 558 101.57 47.93 -113.72
N VAL A 559 100.40 48.57 -113.80
CA VAL A 559 99.85 49.12 -115.05
C VAL A 559 100.78 50.21 -115.62
N MET A 560 101.30 51.11 -114.79
CA MET A 560 102.24 52.14 -115.26
C MET A 560 103.53 51.54 -115.85
N VAL A 561 104.04 50.45 -115.28
CA VAL A 561 105.20 49.72 -115.82
C VAL A 561 104.89 49.09 -117.18
N LEU A 562 103.69 48.53 -117.36
CA LEU A 562 103.25 47.98 -118.65
C LEU A 562 103.10 49.07 -119.71
N GLN A 563 102.63 50.25 -119.33
CA GLN A 563 102.52 51.41 -120.22
C GLN A 563 103.89 51.85 -120.75
N GLY A 564 104.91 51.87 -119.89
CA GLY A 564 106.29 52.12 -120.32
C GLY A 564 106.85 51.09 -121.31
N LYS A 565 106.38 49.83 -121.27
CA LYS A 565 106.76 48.80 -122.26
C LYS A 565 106.07 49.02 -123.62
N ILE A 566 104.84 49.54 -123.63
CA ILE A 566 104.11 49.89 -124.86
C ILE A 566 104.86 51.01 -125.61
N ASP A 567 105.33 52.04 -124.92
CA ASP A 567 106.10 53.14 -125.54
C ASP A 567 107.38 52.65 -126.25
N ILE A 568 108.04 51.62 -125.69
CA ILE A 568 109.24 51.01 -126.31
C ILE A 568 108.86 50.29 -127.60
N LEU A 569 107.72 49.58 -127.61
CA LEU A 569 107.20 48.89 -128.80
C LEU A 569 106.77 49.88 -129.88
N GLU A 570 106.11 50.98 -129.53
CA GLU A 570 105.73 52.04 -130.47
C GLU A 570 106.96 52.64 -131.18
N ARG A 571 108.04 52.91 -130.45
CA ARG A 571 109.32 53.35 -131.05
C ARG A 571 109.93 52.31 -131.98
N ALA A 572 109.76 51.02 -131.69
CA ALA A 572 110.21 49.94 -132.58
C ALA A 572 109.39 49.90 -133.87
N CYS A 573 108.06 50.06 -133.79
CA CYS A 573 107.18 50.17 -134.95
C CYS A 573 107.49 51.40 -135.82
N GLY A 574 107.78 52.56 -135.23
CA GLY A 574 108.18 53.76 -135.97
C GLY A 574 109.47 53.58 -136.78
N ARG A 575 110.45 52.85 -136.23
CA ARG A 575 111.68 52.47 -136.95
C ARG A 575 111.42 51.49 -138.09
N SER A 576 110.48 50.56 -137.92
CA SER A 576 110.09 49.65 -139.01
C SER A 576 109.35 50.37 -140.14
N ALA A 577 108.51 51.35 -139.81
CA ALA A 577 107.75 52.13 -140.79
C ALA A 577 108.66 53.01 -141.67
N THR A 578 109.72 53.58 -141.09
CA THR A 578 110.73 54.36 -141.82
C THR A 578 111.51 53.50 -142.82
N VAL A 579 111.92 52.29 -142.44
CA VAL A 579 112.55 51.32 -143.35
C VAL A 579 111.61 50.92 -144.50
N ILE A 580 110.32 50.73 -144.23
CA ILE A 580 109.31 50.43 -145.28
C ILE A 580 109.16 51.61 -146.25
N ALA A 581 109.21 52.85 -145.75
CA ALA A 581 109.14 54.05 -146.60
C ALA A 581 110.36 54.16 -147.53
N GLU A 582 111.57 53.94 -147.02
CA GLU A 582 112.81 53.92 -147.82
C GLU A 582 112.76 52.83 -148.91
N LEU A 583 112.25 51.64 -148.59
CA LEU A 583 112.07 50.56 -149.55
C LEU A 583 111.03 50.90 -150.62
N ARG A 584 109.93 51.60 -150.27
CA ARG A 584 108.92 52.09 -151.24
C ARG A 584 109.50 53.13 -152.20
N GLU A 585 110.33 54.05 -151.71
CA GLU A 585 111.03 55.02 -152.57
C GLU A 585 112.05 54.35 -153.50
N ALA A 586 112.81 53.37 -153.01
CA ALA A 586 113.73 52.58 -153.84
C ALA A 586 112.97 51.83 -154.96
N LEU A 587 111.78 51.30 -154.65
CA LEU A 587 110.92 50.60 -155.60
C LEU A 587 110.29 51.56 -156.63
N HIS A 588 109.97 52.79 -156.22
CA HIS A 588 109.54 53.84 -157.16
C HIS A 588 110.66 54.25 -158.12
N ARG A 589 111.90 54.42 -157.64
CA ARG A 589 113.08 54.70 -158.49
C ARG A 589 113.31 53.60 -159.53
N ALA A 590 113.20 52.34 -159.13
CA ALA A 590 113.33 51.19 -160.03
C ALA A 590 112.18 51.11 -161.07
N LYS A 591 110.96 51.57 -160.73
CA LYS A 591 109.83 51.61 -161.68
C LYS A 591 109.97 52.71 -162.73
N THR A 592 110.55 53.87 -162.38
CA THR A 592 110.79 54.95 -163.34
C THR A 592 111.91 54.64 -164.32
N GLU A 593 112.91 53.87 -163.91
CA GLU A 593 114.00 53.42 -164.80
C GLU A 593 113.52 52.39 -165.84
N ASN A 594 112.49 51.61 -165.53
CA ASN A 594 111.94 50.58 -166.43
C ASN A 594 110.86 51.06 -167.41
N SER A 595 110.46 52.34 -167.41
CA SER A 595 109.45 52.89 -168.34
C SER A 595 110.01 53.87 -169.38
N THR A 596 111.32 53.93 -169.56
CA THR A 596 111.97 54.61 -170.70
C THR A 596 112.87 53.69 -171.54
N ALA A 597 112.86 52.39 -171.25
CA ALA A 597 113.10 51.34 -172.23
C ALA A 597 111.74 50.98 -172.89
#